data_AF-A0AAD7H8L0-F1
#
_entry.id   AF-A0AAD7H8L0-F1
#
_cell.length_a   1.000
_cell.length_b   1.000
_cell.length_c   1.000
_cell.angle_alpha   90.00
_cell.angle_beta   90.00
_cell.angle_gamma   90.00
#
_symmetry.space_group_name_H-M   'P 1'
#
loop_
_entity.id
_entity.type
_entity.pdbx_description
1 polymer ?
#
loop_
_entity_poly.entity_id
_entity_poly.type
_entity_poly.pdbx_seq_one_letter_code
_entity_poly.pdbx_strand_id
1 'polypeptide(L)'
;MTHPCAVDLPFRPVVHGPFFDLRDLQRDGHGTRLTGAVKPSQRQRAAALRVQCDGSCIVHRGDLPLHIELNPADWAKVGAVTEEALTQGRSKFKKLIIHSIKPHDSKSVENAASKDQLNIFQLAEAFVEGTRCSVNVPLCARIALMRKTFFKSPGAKFWDAVDGTLSKIRTRANGDNKKIAKAFRHILDDDQAKHGSADYRPEEETVDLFQQQVDDLIDANAADASSGAA
;
A
#
# COMPACT_ATOMS: atom_id res chain seq x y z
N MET A 1 -14.28 -34.12 -42.07
CA MET A 1 -13.32 -33.62 -41.07
C MET A 1 -13.85 -32.30 -40.54
N THR A 2 -14.57 -32.35 -39.42
CA THR A 2 -15.27 -31.22 -38.80
C THR A 2 -14.85 -31.17 -37.34
N HIS A 3 -14.15 -30.10 -36.95
CA HIS A 3 -13.79 -29.83 -35.56
C HIS A 3 -15.00 -29.27 -34.80
N PRO A 4 -15.34 -29.77 -33.60
CA PRO A 4 -16.36 -29.15 -32.77
C PRO A 4 -15.79 -28.00 -31.92
N CYS A 5 -16.65 -26.99 -31.79
CA CYS A 5 -16.50 -25.69 -31.15
C CYS A 5 -16.10 -25.73 -29.67
N ALA A 6 -15.39 -24.66 -29.30
CA ALA A 6 -15.11 -24.25 -27.92
C ALA A 6 -16.41 -24.05 -27.12
N VAL A 7 -16.39 -24.54 -25.88
CA VAL A 7 -17.45 -24.31 -24.89
C VAL A 7 -17.10 -23.07 -24.10
N ASP A 8 -17.82 -21.98 -24.36
CA ASP A 8 -17.91 -20.80 -23.49
C ASP A 8 -18.51 -21.21 -22.14
N LEU A 9 -17.76 -21.00 -21.06
CA LEU A 9 -18.30 -21.10 -19.71
C LEU A 9 -18.63 -19.70 -19.18
N PRO A 10 -19.86 -19.47 -18.68
CA PRO A 10 -20.25 -18.16 -18.16
C PRO A 10 -19.56 -17.85 -16.83
N PHE A 11 -18.87 -16.71 -16.79
CA PHE A 11 -18.33 -16.10 -15.60
C PHE A 11 -19.48 -15.78 -14.62
N ARG A 12 -19.52 -16.47 -13.47
CA ARG A 12 -20.46 -16.12 -12.39
C ARG A 12 -19.92 -14.92 -11.61
N PRO A 13 -20.71 -13.84 -11.41
CA PRO A 13 -20.31 -12.76 -10.53
C PRO A 13 -20.31 -13.24 -9.07
N VAL A 14 -19.21 -12.99 -8.38
CA VAL A 14 -19.07 -13.19 -6.93
C VAL A 14 -19.84 -12.06 -6.25
N VAL A 15 -20.89 -12.43 -5.52
CA VAL A 15 -21.70 -11.49 -4.73
C VAL A 15 -20.83 -11.00 -3.56
N HIS A 16 -20.48 -9.71 -3.55
CA HIS A 16 -19.80 -9.07 -2.42
C HIS A 16 -20.79 -8.81 -1.28
N GLY A 17 -20.41 -9.23 -0.07
CA GLY A 17 -21.10 -8.90 1.18
C GLY A 17 -20.93 -7.41 1.55
N PRO A 18 -21.62 -6.95 2.60
CA PRO A 18 -21.78 -5.53 2.89
C PRO A 18 -20.45 -4.87 3.27
N PHE A 19 -20.11 -3.85 2.50
CA PHE A 19 -19.04 -2.89 2.70
C PHE A 19 -19.27 -2.13 4.00
N PHE A 20 -18.25 -2.07 4.86
CA PHE A 20 -18.25 -1.29 6.10
C PHE A 20 -18.53 0.19 5.80
N ASP A 21 -19.64 0.71 6.32
CA ASP A 21 -20.03 2.11 6.22
C ASP A 21 -19.17 2.95 7.18
N LEU A 22 -18.32 3.81 6.59
CA LEU A 22 -17.33 4.63 7.29
C LEU A 22 -17.93 5.98 7.75
N ARG A 23 -19.19 5.99 8.21
CA ARG A 23 -19.92 7.20 8.63
C ARG A 23 -20.38 7.22 10.10
N ASP A 24 -20.11 6.19 10.90
CA ASP A 24 -20.64 6.08 12.27
C ASP A 24 -19.65 6.41 13.41
N LEU A 25 -18.59 7.17 13.15
CA LEU A 25 -17.66 7.63 14.19
C LEU A 25 -17.69 9.16 14.34
N GLN A 26 -18.86 9.71 14.68
CA GLN A 26 -18.96 11.11 15.10
C GLN A 26 -20.07 11.36 16.14
N ARG A 27 -19.76 11.04 17.40
CA ARG A 27 -20.34 11.52 18.68
C ARG A 27 -19.55 10.78 19.77
N ASP A 28 -18.82 11.40 20.68
CA ASP A 28 -19.30 12.37 21.66
C ASP A 28 -18.23 13.39 22.05
N GLY A 29 -18.71 14.61 22.34
CA GLY A 29 -17.90 15.71 22.84
C GLY A 29 -17.81 15.71 24.35
N HIS A 30 -16.60 15.98 24.87
CA HIS A 30 -16.41 16.50 26.22
C HIS A 30 -15.73 17.86 26.13
N GLY A 31 -16.42 18.88 26.61
CA GLY A 31 -15.95 20.24 26.67
C GLY A 31 -14.91 20.42 27.75
N THR A 32 -13.91 21.25 27.47
CA THR A 32 -13.15 21.95 28.50
C THR A 32 -12.93 23.38 28.05
N ARG A 33 -13.39 24.28 28.90
CA ARG A 33 -13.42 25.72 28.76
C ARG A 33 -12.09 26.25 29.28
N LEU A 34 -11.25 26.82 28.42
CA LEU A 34 -10.09 27.61 28.84
C LEU A 34 -10.19 29.04 28.31
N THR A 35 -9.87 29.94 29.23
CA THR A 35 -10.05 31.38 29.23
C THR A 35 -8.89 32.11 28.55
N GLY A 36 -9.20 33.23 27.89
CA GLY A 36 -8.33 34.40 27.86
C GLY A 36 -7.24 34.43 26.78
N ALA A 37 -7.61 34.72 25.53
CA ALA A 37 -6.66 35.18 24.51
C ALA A 37 -6.96 36.64 24.14
N VAL A 38 -5.96 37.49 24.32
CA VAL A 38 -5.90 38.89 23.90
C VAL A 38 -6.13 38.97 22.39
N LYS A 39 -7.18 39.69 21.96
CA LYS A 39 -7.50 39.87 20.53
C LYS A 39 -6.53 40.87 19.90
N PRO A 40 -5.71 40.48 18.90
CA PRO A 40 -4.96 41.46 18.13
C PRO A 40 -5.91 42.31 17.29
N SER A 41 -5.59 43.60 17.21
CA SER A 41 -6.25 44.65 16.43
C SER A 41 -6.64 44.20 15.02
N GLN A 42 -7.88 44.50 14.61
CA GLN A 42 -8.42 44.18 13.28
C GLN A 42 -7.60 44.78 12.10
N ARG A 43 -6.71 45.74 12.36
CA ARG A 43 -5.86 46.34 11.30
C ARG A 43 -4.64 45.50 10.91
N GLN A 44 -4.25 44.48 11.67
CA GLN A 44 -3.08 43.64 11.34
C GLN A 44 -3.44 42.26 10.76
N ARG A 45 -4.73 41.89 10.72
CA ARG A 45 -5.17 40.59 10.15
C ARG A 45 -5.37 40.59 8.63
N ALA A 46 -5.46 41.76 8.00
CA ALA A 46 -5.74 41.86 6.57
C ALA A 46 -4.48 41.75 5.67
N ALA A 47 -3.27 41.70 6.23
CA ALA A 47 -2.03 41.68 5.45
C ALA A 47 -1.29 40.33 5.41
N ALA A 48 -1.73 39.32 6.19
CA ALA A 48 -1.02 38.04 6.32
C ALA A 48 -1.74 36.84 5.65
N LEU A 49 -2.77 37.08 4.83
CA LEU A 49 -3.50 36.02 4.13
C LEU A 49 -3.59 36.30 2.62
N ARG A 50 -2.46 36.61 2.02
CA ARG A 50 -2.22 36.45 0.57
C ARG A 50 -0.84 35.84 0.38
N VAL A 51 -0.70 34.58 0.77
CA VAL A 51 0.21 33.71 0.04
C VAL A 51 -0.48 33.47 -1.30
N GLN A 52 -0.14 34.31 -2.27
CA GLN A 52 -0.34 34.00 -3.68
C GLN A 52 0.43 32.73 -3.97
N CYS A 53 -0.26 31.59 -4.00
CA CYS A 53 0.21 30.41 -4.71
C CYS A 53 0.08 30.70 -6.22
N ASP A 54 0.85 31.65 -6.72
CA ASP A 54 1.02 31.91 -8.15
C ASP A 54 2.00 30.85 -8.67
N GLY A 55 1.50 29.63 -8.87
CA GLY A 55 2.36 28.50 -9.22
C GLY A 55 1.64 27.16 -9.21
N SER A 56 0.56 27.04 -9.97
CA SER A 56 0.10 25.79 -10.60
C SER A 56 0.35 24.50 -9.81
N CYS A 57 -0.30 24.34 -8.66
CA CYS A 57 -0.56 23.01 -8.12
C CYS A 57 -1.59 22.34 -9.06
N ILE A 58 -1.13 21.83 -10.20
CA ILE A 58 -1.96 20.99 -11.07
C ILE A 58 -2.26 19.73 -10.26
N VAL A 59 -3.40 19.74 -9.58
CA VAL A 59 -3.98 18.53 -9.03
C VAL A 59 -4.28 17.65 -10.23
N HIS A 60 -3.36 16.74 -10.55
CA HIS A 60 -3.54 15.80 -11.64
C HIS A 60 -4.73 14.90 -11.30
N ARG A 61 -5.90 15.29 -11.80
CA ARG A 61 -7.17 14.57 -11.62
C ARG A 61 -7.27 13.31 -12.51
N GLY A 62 -6.14 12.81 -12.99
CA GLY A 62 -6.04 11.59 -13.80
C GLY A 62 -7.00 11.55 -14.98
N ASP A 63 -6.99 12.59 -15.83
CA ASP A 63 -7.85 12.76 -17.01
C ASP A 63 -9.36 12.61 -16.75
N LEU A 64 -9.81 12.62 -15.48
CA LEU A 64 -11.22 12.55 -15.12
C LEU A 64 -11.91 13.89 -15.43
N PRO A 65 -13.12 13.86 -16.01
CA PRO A 65 -13.93 15.06 -16.21
C PRO A 65 -14.13 15.85 -14.91
N LEU A 66 -14.17 17.18 -15.05
CA LEU A 66 -14.54 18.07 -13.95
C LEU A 66 -15.95 17.71 -13.44
N HIS A 67 -16.11 17.66 -12.12
CA HIS A 67 -17.38 17.40 -11.43
C HIS A 67 -18.00 16.02 -11.63
N ILE A 68 -17.24 15.01 -12.09
CA ILE A 68 -17.74 13.63 -12.22
C ILE A 68 -18.32 13.05 -10.92
N GLU A 69 -17.86 13.53 -9.77
CA GLU A 69 -18.32 13.12 -8.44
C GLU A 69 -19.75 13.59 -8.13
N LEU A 70 -20.21 14.65 -8.80
CA LEU A 70 -21.58 15.16 -8.61
C LEU A 70 -22.61 14.27 -9.31
N ASN A 71 -22.18 13.48 -10.31
CA ASN A 71 -23.03 12.50 -10.97
C ASN A 71 -22.80 11.10 -10.37
N PRO A 72 -23.71 10.59 -9.52
CA PRO A 72 -23.53 9.29 -8.88
C PRO A 72 -23.43 8.13 -9.88
N ALA A 73 -24.07 8.25 -11.06
CA ALA A 73 -24.02 7.21 -12.08
C ALA A 73 -22.65 7.11 -12.75
N ASP A 74 -22.02 8.26 -13.04
CA ASP A 74 -20.68 8.26 -13.64
C ASP A 74 -19.60 7.95 -12.61
N TRP A 75 -19.77 8.42 -11.37
CA TRP A 75 -18.87 8.05 -10.27
C TRP A 75 -18.89 6.54 -9.99
N ALA A 76 -20.06 5.90 -10.05
CA ALA A 76 -20.18 4.45 -9.91
C ALA A 76 -19.38 3.68 -10.99
N LYS A 77 -19.34 4.20 -12.23
CA LYS A 77 -18.53 3.59 -13.31
C LYS A 77 -17.04 3.68 -13.01
N VAL A 78 -16.57 4.84 -12.53
CA VAL A 78 -15.15 5.02 -12.12
C VAL A 78 -14.79 4.05 -11.01
N GLY A 79 -15.68 3.89 -10.01
CA GLY A 79 -15.52 2.90 -8.95
C GLY A 79 -15.40 1.48 -9.51
N ALA A 80 -16.31 1.06 -10.38
CA ALA A 80 -16.31 -0.27 -10.98
C ALA A 80 -15.03 -0.57 -11.78
N VAL A 81 -14.58 0.35 -12.63
CA VAL A 81 -13.33 0.18 -13.39
C VAL A 81 -12.12 0.10 -12.46
N THR A 82 -12.11 0.90 -11.38
CA THR A 82 -11.04 0.89 -10.39
C THR A 82 -10.99 -0.45 -9.63
N GLU A 83 -12.14 -0.95 -9.19
CA GLU A 83 -12.27 -2.25 -8.52
C GLU A 83 -11.82 -3.41 -9.42
N GLU A 84 -12.22 -3.38 -10.69
CA GLU A 84 -11.78 -4.36 -11.68
C GLU A 84 -10.25 -4.32 -11.87
N ALA A 85 -9.68 -3.13 -12.07
CA ALA A 85 -8.23 -2.97 -12.25
C ALA A 85 -7.44 -3.47 -11.03
N LEU A 86 -7.89 -3.15 -9.81
CA LEU A 86 -7.30 -3.65 -8.56
C LEU A 86 -7.42 -5.17 -8.44
N THR A 87 -8.55 -5.74 -8.86
CA THR A 87 -8.79 -7.18 -8.86
C THR A 87 -7.85 -7.91 -9.82
N GLN A 88 -7.65 -7.37 -11.03
CA GLN A 88 -6.70 -7.89 -12.01
C GLN A 88 -5.26 -7.78 -11.51
N GLY A 89 -4.90 -6.64 -10.90
CA GLY A 89 -3.59 -6.44 -10.26
C GLY A 89 -3.30 -7.48 -9.17
N ARG A 90 -4.25 -7.72 -8.26
CA ARG A 90 -4.16 -8.76 -7.23
C ARG A 90 -3.99 -10.15 -7.85
N SER A 91 -4.79 -10.49 -8.85
CA SER A 91 -4.66 -11.76 -9.57
C SER A 91 -3.29 -11.93 -10.23
N LYS A 92 -2.77 -10.89 -10.89
CA LYS A 92 -1.42 -10.86 -11.50
C LYS A 92 -0.35 -11.12 -10.44
N PHE A 93 -0.34 -10.37 -9.35
CA PHE A 93 0.64 -10.50 -8.27
C PHE A 93 0.63 -11.89 -7.64
N LYS A 94 -0.56 -12.45 -7.40
CA LYS A 94 -0.69 -13.80 -6.85
C LYS A 94 -0.10 -14.85 -7.80
N LYS A 95 -0.33 -14.74 -9.12
CA LYS A 95 0.27 -15.64 -10.12
C LYS A 95 1.79 -15.53 -10.15
N LEU A 96 2.34 -14.32 -10.09
CA LEU A 96 3.78 -14.10 -10.02
C LEU A 96 4.42 -14.76 -8.79
N ILE A 97 3.77 -14.64 -7.62
CA ILE A 97 4.22 -15.32 -6.40
C ILE A 97 4.19 -16.84 -6.59
N ILE A 98 3.12 -17.39 -7.16
CA ILE A 98 2.99 -18.83 -7.43
C ILE A 98 4.14 -19.30 -8.35
N HIS A 99 4.43 -18.57 -9.42
CA HIS A 99 5.52 -18.92 -10.34
C HIS A 99 6.91 -18.80 -9.70
N SER A 100 7.09 -17.92 -8.71
CA SER A 100 8.37 -17.71 -8.02
C SER A 100 8.73 -18.82 -7.03
N ILE A 101 7.76 -19.65 -6.63
CA ILE A 101 7.94 -20.67 -5.59
C ILE A 101 8.28 -22.01 -6.25
N LYS A 102 9.34 -22.67 -5.76
CA LYS A 102 9.66 -24.05 -6.17
C LYS A 102 8.51 -24.99 -5.77
N PRO A 103 8.04 -25.89 -6.66
CA PRO A 103 7.12 -26.93 -6.25
C PRO A 103 7.82 -27.81 -5.20
N HIS A 104 7.33 -27.80 -3.96
CA HIS A 104 7.98 -28.52 -2.86
C HIS A 104 7.78 -30.03 -2.98
N ASP A 105 6.67 -30.51 -3.55
CA ASP A 105 6.44 -31.95 -3.79
C ASP A 105 5.46 -32.14 -4.96
N SER A 106 5.79 -33.05 -5.87
CA SER A 106 5.24 -33.26 -7.21
C SER A 106 3.77 -33.72 -7.30
N LYS A 107 2.93 -33.55 -6.27
CA LYS A 107 1.58 -34.16 -6.24
C LYS A 107 0.39 -33.20 -6.27
N SER A 108 0.56 -31.88 -6.21
CA SER A 108 -0.62 -30.98 -6.24
C SER A 108 -0.40 -29.60 -6.86
N VAL A 109 0.42 -29.48 -7.90
CA VAL A 109 0.51 -28.23 -8.68
C VAL A 109 0.68 -28.56 -10.16
N GLU A 110 -0.39 -29.02 -10.80
CA GLU A 110 -0.38 -29.49 -12.20
C GLU A 110 -0.10 -28.40 -13.26
N ASN A 111 0.33 -27.19 -12.87
CA ASN A 111 0.62 -26.09 -13.81
C ASN A 111 1.86 -25.23 -13.48
N ALA A 112 2.68 -25.57 -12.48
CA ALA A 112 3.83 -24.74 -12.08
C ALA A 112 5.17 -25.40 -12.45
N ALA A 113 5.43 -25.50 -13.74
CA ALA A 113 6.75 -25.86 -14.28
C ALA A 113 7.56 -24.60 -14.62
N SER A 114 7.67 -23.63 -13.70
CA SER A 114 8.71 -22.61 -13.81
C SER A 114 10.03 -23.24 -13.37
N LYS A 115 10.91 -23.50 -14.35
CA LYS A 115 12.25 -24.08 -14.14
C LYS A 115 13.15 -23.22 -13.25
N ASP A 116 12.83 -21.94 -13.08
CA ASP A 116 13.68 -20.98 -12.40
C ASP A 116 13.01 -20.43 -11.14
N GLN A 117 13.61 -20.73 -9.99
CA GLN A 117 13.27 -20.07 -8.74
C GLN A 117 13.67 -18.60 -8.82
N LEU A 118 12.71 -17.70 -8.76
CA LEU A 118 12.98 -16.27 -8.83
C LEU A 118 13.50 -15.73 -7.50
N ASN A 119 14.57 -14.95 -7.58
CA ASN A 119 15.01 -14.10 -6.49
C ASN A 119 13.92 -13.06 -6.14
N ILE A 120 13.93 -12.54 -4.90
CA ILE A 120 13.02 -11.46 -4.51
C ILE A 120 13.15 -10.21 -5.39
N PHE A 121 14.35 -9.91 -5.90
CA PHE A 121 14.58 -8.77 -6.79
C PHE A 121 14.00 -8.99 -8.19
N GLN A 122 14.28 -10.14 -8.80
CA GLN A 122 13.69 -10.52 -10.09
C GLN A 122 12.15 -10.58 -10.00
N LEU A 123 11.63 -11.07 -8.87
CA LEU A 123 10.20 -11.05 -8.62
C LEU A 123 9.65 -9.62 -8.51
N ALA A 124 10.37 -8.71 -7.86
CA ALA A 124 9.99 -7.30 -7.78
C ALA A 124 10.02 -6.60 -9.15
N GLU A 125 11.00 -6.90 -9.99
CA GLU A 125 11.06 -6.42 -11.39
C GLU A 125 9.82 -6.87 -12.17
N ALA A 126 9.44 -8.14 -12.05
CA ALA A 126 8.23 -8.66 -12.69
C ALA A 126 6.93 -8.02 -12.14
N PHE A 127 6.94 -7.55 -10.88
CA PHE A 127 5.80 -6.83 -10.31
C PHE A 127 5.63 -5.44 -10.92
N VAL A 128 6.74 -4.71 -11.14
CA VAL A 128 6.73 -3.35 -11.68
C VAL A 128 6.75 -3.30 -13.20
N GLU A 129 6.90 -4.46 -13.87
CA GLU A 129 6.88 -4.56 -15.33
C GLU A 129 5.63 -3.90 -15.93
N GLY A 130 5.86 -2.99 -16.88
CA GLY A 130 4.82 -2.20 -17.54
C GLY A 130 4.32 -0.98 -16.75
N THR A 131 4.94 -0.68 -15.61
CA THR A 131 4.63 0.50 -14.79
C THR A 131 5.81 1.48 -14.79
N ARG A 132 5.60 2.69 -14.26
CA ARG A 132 6.66 3.69 -14.04
C ARG A 132 7.35 3.53 -12.67
N CYS A 133 7.07 2.45 -11.95
CA CYS A 133 7.62 2.23 -10.61
C CYS A 133 9.03 1.63 -10.71
N SER A 134 9.95 2.11 -9.86
CA SER A 134 11.27 1.51 -9.67
C SER A 134 11.24 0.46 -8.56
N VAL A 135 12.14 -0.53 -8.65
CA VAL A 135 12.32 -1.54 -7.61
C VAL A 135 13.12 -0.95 -6.45
N ASN A 136 12.58 -1.01 -5.23
CA ASN A 136 13.24 -0.56 -4.02
C ASN A 136 13.17 -1.61 -2.90
N VAL A 137 14.02 -1.45 -1.88
CA VAL A 137 14.09 -2.37 -0.73
C VAL A 137 12.74 -2.51 0.00
N PRO A 138 11.97 -1.42 0.25
CA PRO A 138 10.64 -1.54 0.85
C PRO A 138 9.64 -2.39 0.03
N LEU A 139 9.66 -2.27 -1.30
CA LEU A 139 8.84 -3.08 -2.20
C LEU A 139 9.23 -4.55 -2.09
N CYS A 140 10.52 -4.87 -2.15
CA CYS A 140 11.02 -6.23 -1.97
C CYS A 140 10.57 -6.83 -0.63
N ALA A 141 10.66 -6.08 0.47
CA ALA A 141 10.22 -6.56 1.78
C ALA A 141 8.70 -6.84 1.84
N ARG A 142 7.89 -6.01 1.17
CA ARG A 142 6.43 -6.25 1.04
C ARG A 142 6.14 -7.50 0.21
N ILE A 143 6.88 -7.72 -0.88
CA ILE A 143 6.75 -8.93 -1.71
C ILE A 143 7.20 -10.16 -0.92
N ALA A 144 8.27 -10.08 -0.14
CA ALA A 144 8.74 -11.15 0.73
C ALA A 144 7.69 -11.52 1.79
N LEU A 145 6.99 -10.52 2.36
CA LEU A 145 5.84 -10.76 3.24
C LEU A 145 4.74 -11.55 2.51
N MET A 146 4.37 -11.12 1.29
CA MET A 146 3.35 -11.78 0.48
C MET A 146 3.74 -13.22 0.12
N ARG A 147 5.02 -13.47 -0.19
CA ARG A 147 5.54 -14.82 -0.45
C ARG A 147 5.50 -15.68 0.82
N LYS A 148 5.92 -15.15 1.97
CA LYS A 148 5.86 -15.81 3.28
C LYS A 148 4.43 -16.16 3.71
N THR A 149 3.45 -15.29 3.45
CA THR A 149 2.04 -15.57 3.75
C THR A 149 1.44 -16.58 2.78
N PHE A 150 1.85 -16.57 1.52
CA PHE A 150 1.39 -17.56 0.53
C PHE A 150 1.77 -18.99 0.95
N PHE A 151 2.98 -19.20 1.45
CA PHE A 151 3.39 -20.50 1.98
C PHE A 151 2.54 -21.00 3.16
N LYS A 152 1.97 -20.09 3.95
CA LYS A 152 1.14 -20.45 5.11
C LYS A 152 -0.32 -20.66 4.74
N SER A 153 -0.84 -19.82 3.85
CA SER A 153 -2.26 -19.76 3.50
C SER A 153 -2.44 -19.54 2.00
N PRO A 154 -2.17 -20.56 1.16
CA PRO A 154 -2.47 -20.48 -0.27
C PRO A 154 -4.00 -20.46 -0.50
N GLY A 155 -4.43 -20.04 -1.68
CA GLY A 155 -5.84 -20.09 -2.08
C GLY A 155 -6.64 -18.80 -1.84
N ALA A 156 -7.95 -18.92 -1.61
CA ALA A 156 -8.88 -17.78 -1.64
C ALA A 156 -8.63 -16.77 -0.49
N LYS A 157 -8.31 -17.27 0.71
CA LYS A 157 -8.06 -16.47 1.93
C LYS A 157 -6.66 -15.86 1.99
N PHE A 158 -5.90 -15.92 0.89
CA PHE A 158 -4.52 -15.44 0.83
C PHE A 158 -4.41 -13.96 1.23
N TRP A 159 -5.29 -13.12 0.69
CA TRP A 159 -5.24 -11.68 0.96
C TRP A 159 -5.65 -11.34 2.39
N ASP A 160 -6.68 -11.99 2.93
CA ASP A 160 -7.06 -11.84 4.34
C ASP A 160 -5.91 -12.24 5.28
N ALA A 161 -5.12 -13.25 4.89
CA ALA A 161 -3.93 -13.67 5.63
C ALA A 161 -2.78 -12.64 5.52
N VAL A 162 -2.62 -11.97 4.38
CA VAL A 162 -1.70 -10.82 4.22
C VAL A 162 -2.12 -9.69 5.16
N ASP A 163 -3.38 -9.28 5.12
CA ASP A 163 -3.91 -8.19 5.94
C ASP A 163 -3.81 -8.51 7.44
N GLY A 164 -4.15 -9.74 7.82
CA GLY A 164 -3.98 -10.23 9.18
C GLY A 164 -2.52 -10.23 9.65
N THR A 165 -1.58 -10.50 8.75
CA THR A 165 -0.14 -10.44 9.08
C THR A 165 0.34 -8.99 9.22
N LEU A 166 -0.10 -8.09 8.33
CA LEU A 166 0.19 -6.66 8.42
C LEU A 166 -0.37 -6.06 9.72
N SER A 167 -1.61 -6.41 10.08
CA SER A 167 -2.23 -5.99 11.33
C SER A 167 -1.41 -6.47 12.53
N LYS A 168 -0.96 -7.73 12.56
CA LYS A 168 -0.12 -8.25 13.65
C LYS A 168 1.21 -7.50 13.77
N ILE A 169 1.85 -7.13 12.66
CA ILE A 169 3.09 -6.33 12.68
C ILE A 169 2.82 -4.96 13.30
N ARG A 170 1.75 -4.28 12.87
CA ARG A 170 1.36 -2.95 13.40
C ARG A 170 1.02 -3.00 14.89
N THR A 171 0.21 -3.96 15.32
CA THR A 171 -0.16 -4.14 16.74
C THR A 171 1.06 -4.41 17.60
N ARG A 172 1.99 -5.26 17.15
CA ARG A 172 3.23 -5.56 17.89
C ARG A 172 4.20 -4.39 17.95
N ALA A 173 4.19 -3.54 16.92
CA ALA A 173 5.01 -2.34 16.89
C ALA A 173 4.45 -1.22 17.78
N ASN A 174 3.15 -1.24 18.11
CA ASN A 174 2.48 -0.18 18.86
C ASN A 174 2.67 1.21 18.23
N GLY A 175 2.56 1.30 16.90
CA GLY A 175 2.77 2.54 16.14
C GLY A 175 4.24 2.93 15.89
N ASP A 176 5.22 2.20 16.43
CA ASP A 176 6.64 2.51 16.25
C ASP A 176 7.15 2.07 14.85
N ASN A 177 7.44 3.06 14.00
CA ASN A 177 7.94 2.86 12.64
C ASN A 177 9.27 2.09 12.60
N LYS A 178 10.16 2.27 13.59
CA LYS A 178 11.46 1.58 13.63
C LYS A 178 11.26 0.07 13.84
N LYS A 179 10.29 -0.30 14.67
CA LYS A 179 9.92 -1.72 14.87
C LYS A 179 9.26 -2.34 13.64
N ILE A 180 8.40 -1.59 12.95
CA ILE A 180 7.78 -2.04 11.68
C ILE A 180 8.88 -2.28 10.64
N ALA A 181 9.79 -1.32 10.44
CA ALA A 181 10.90 -1.44 9.51
C ALA A 181 11.81 -2.65 9.86
N LYS A 182 12.13 -2.83 11.14
CA LYS A 182 12.90 -3.99 11.62
C LYS A 182 12.19 -5.32 11.32
N ALA A 183 10.88 -5.39 11.47
CA ALA A 183 10.10 -6.59 11.15
C ALA A 183 10.14 -6.91 9.65
N PHE A 184 9.97 -5.91 8.78
CA PHE A 184 10.07 -6.07 7.33
C PHE A 184 11.47 -6.47 6.87
N ARG A 185 12.52 -5.88 7.47
CA ARG A 185 13.91 -6.27 7.21
C ARG A 185 14.14 -7.73 7.54
N HIS A 186 13.72 -8.18 8.73
CA HIS A 186 13.83 -9.58 9.11
C HIS A 186 13.07 -10.53 8.17
N ILE A 187 11.88 -10.12 7.70
CA ILE A 187 11.10 -10.90 6.71
C ILE A 187 11.83 -10.99 5.36
N LEU A 188 12.49 -9.92 4.93
CA LEU A 188 13.28 -9.89 3.70
C LEU A 188 14.54 -10.77 3.84
N ASP A 189 15.25 -10.68 4.96
CA ASP A 189 16.43 -11.51 5.24
C ASP A 189 16.08 -13.01 5.26
N ASP A 190 14.97 -13.38 5.93
CA ASP A 190 14.41 -14.75 5.94
C ASP A 190 14.14 -15.27 4.52
N ASP A 191 13.63 -14.40 3.67
CA ASP A 191 13.19 -14.71 2.32
C ASP A 191 14.39 -14.86 1.36
N GLN A 192 15.39 -13.99 1.48
CA GLN A 192 16.67 -14.11 0.78
C GLN A 192 17.43 -15.38 1.21
N ALA A 193 17.42 -15.73 2.50
CA ALA A 193 18.05 -16.96 2.99
C ALA A 193 17.42 -18.23 2.37
N LYS A 194 16.11 -18.20 2.08
CA LYS A 194 15.39 -19.34 1.50
C LYS A 194 15.47 -19.40 -0.01
N HIS A 195 15.47 -18.23 -0.67
CA HIS A 195 15.33 -18.15 -2.12
C HIS A 195 16.57 -17.65 -2.86
N GLY A 196 17.68 -17.47 -2.13
CA GLY A 196 18.91 -16.91 -2.65
C GLY A 196 18.93 -15.38 -2.49
N SER A 197 20.13 -14.84 -2.31
CA SER A 197 20.39 -13.41 -2.54
C SER A 197 20.75 -13.22 -4.00
N ALA A 198 20.31 -12.13 -4.62
CA ALA A 198 20.86 -11.73 -5.90
C ALA A 198 22.21 -11.07 -5.61
N ASP A 199 23.13 -11.15 -6.57
CA ASP A 199 24.38 -10.39 -6.52
C ASP A 199 24.11 -8.88 -6.60
N TYR A 200 22.93 -8.51 -7.11
CA TYR A 200 22.45 -7.13 -7.19
C TYR A 200 21.52 -6.79 -6.02
N ARG A 201 21.95 -5.84 -5.18
CA ARG A 201 21.09 -5.18 -4.20
C ARG A 201 20.83 -3.76 -4.72
N PRO A 202 19.57 -3.34 -4.95
CA PRO A 202 19.23 -1.97 -5.26
C PRO A 202 19.87 -1.07 -4.21
N GLU A 203 20.51 0.00 -4.65
CA GLU A 203 21.03 1.00 -3.72
C GLU A 203 19.87 1.45 -2.82
N GLU A 204 20.12 1.37 -1.52
CA GLU A 204 19.18 1.89 -0.53
C GLU A 204 19.24 3.41 -0.71
N GLU A 205 18.30 3.93 -1.51
CA GLU A 205 18.16 5.36 -1.76
C GLU A 205 18.04 6.01 -0.38
N THR A 206 19.14 6.64 0.05
CA THR A 206 19.20 7.31 1.34
C THR A 206 18.09 8.33 1.35
N VAL A 207 17.24 8.28 2.37
CA VAL A 207 16.19 9.27 2.62
C VAL A 207 16.76 10.64 2.27
N ASP A 208 16.14 11.31 1.29
CA ASP A 208 16.63 12.60 0.80
C ASP A 208 16.91 13.51 2.00
N LEU A 209 18.04 14.22 2.00
CA LEU A 209 18.48 15.06 3.12
C LEU A 209 17.35 15.98 3.61
N PHE A 210 16.49 16.39 2.68
CA PHE A 210 15.27 17.13 2.96
C PHE A 210 14.30 16.40 3.90
N GLN A 211 13.98 15.14 3.64
CA GLN A 211 13.05 14.37 4.48
C GLN A 211 13.64 14.14 5.87
N GLN A 212 14.96 13.91 5.97
CA GLN A 212 15.64 13.81 7.26
C GLN A 212 15.59 15.13 8.03
N GLN A 213 15.77 16.28 7.38
CA GLN A 213 15.61 17.60 7.99
C GLN A 213 14.17 17.86 8.46
N VAL A 214 13.17 17.43 7.70
CA VAL A 214 11.76 17.55 8.10
C VAL A 214 11.47 16.69 9.33
N ASP A 215 11.94 15.45 9.35
CA ASP A 215 11.76 14.55 10.48
C ASP A 215 12.44 15.10 11.75
N ASP A 216 13.67 15.62 11.63
CA ASP A 216 14.41 16.26 12.74
C ASP A 216 13.67 17.48 13.30
N LEU A 217 13.05 18.30 12.43
CA LEU A 217 12.25 19.47 12.85
C LEU A 217 10.96 19.06 13.57
N ILE A 218 10.30 18.00 13.13
CA ILE A 218 9.09 17.47 13.77
C ILE A 218 9.45 16.93 15.16
N ASP A 219 10.55 16.18 15.28
CA ASP A 219 11.02 15.63 16.54
C ASP A 219 11.43 16.73 17.52
N ALA A 220 12.11 17.78 17.07
CA ALA A 220 12.46 18.94 17.89
C ALA A 220 11.20 19.67 18.42
N ASN A 221 10.22 19.92 17.56
CA ASN A 221 8.97 20.56 17.96
C ASN A 221 8.15 19.70 18.93
N ALA A 222 8.18 18.38 18.78
CA ALA A 222 7.52 17.46 19.70
C ALA A 222 8.19 17.47 21.10
N ALA A 223 9.52 17.61 21.16
CA ALA A 223 10.25 17.74 22.41
C ALA A 223 9.93 19.06 23.13
N ASP A 224 9.89 20.18 22.41
CA ASP A 224 9.56 21.50 22.98
C ASP A 224 8.11 21.58 23.50
N ALA A 225 7.16 20.92 22.84
CA ALA A 225 5.79 20.82 23.32
C ALA A 225 5.67 20.05 24.66
N SER A 226 6.62 19.16 24.96
CA SER A 226 6.62 18.37 26.19
C SER A 226 7.30 19.07 27.37
N SER A 227 8.17 20.06 27.12
CA SER A 227 8.93 20.78 28.16
C SER A 227 8.18 21.98 28.77
N GLY A 228 7.14 22.48 28.10
CA GLY A 228 6.31 23.61 28.57
C GLY A 228 5.18 23.25 29.55
N ALA A 229 5.08 21.99 29.99
CA ALA A 229 4.00 21.49 30.85
C ALA A 229 4.45 21.18 32.30
N ALA A 230 5.65 21.63 32.70
CA ALA A 230 6.19 21.47 34.07
C ALA A 230 5.98 22.73 34.92
#